data_AF-A0A1D8ACS7-F1
#
_entry.id   AF-A0A1D8ACS7-F1
#
_cell.length_a   1.000
_cell.length_b   1.000
_cell.length_c   1.000
_cell.angle_alpha   90.00
_cell.angle_beta   90.00
_cell.angle_gamma   90.00
#
_symmetry.space_group_name_H-M   'P 1'
#
loop_
_entity.id
_entity.type
_entity.pdbx_description
1 polymer ?
#
loop_
_entity_poly.entity_id
_entity_poly.type
_entity_poly.pdbx_seq_one_letter_code
_entity_poly.pdbx_strand_id
1 'polypeptide(L)'
;MQNTTLYSLFMPPEDCYGDFGLMCGFTATRQVLGQIRRTFTGEMARPVLAAFIHPTMNAISDVPGLAWMWMRLEGRGYNLLHAKVAFLGFRKRGGDGYVIRLAVSTGNWTQDPLTRSIDLFWLSTAEQKSAIRRRKTRPRCYMPGGVA
;
A
#
# COMPACT_ATOMS: atom_id res chain seq x y z
N MET A 1 -13.01 -18.25 8.82
CA MET A 1 -11.76 -17.56 9.22
C MET A 1 -10.83 -17.57 8.02
N GLN A 2 -10.47 -16.42 7.46
CA GLN A 2 -9.43 -16.37 6.44
C GLN A 2 -8.08 -16.49 7.15
N ASN A 3 -7.26 -17.48 6.78
CA ASN A 3 -5.90 -17.59 7.29
C ASN A 3 -5.13 -16.33 6.85
N THR A 4 -4.71 -15.51 7.81
CA THR A 4 -3.86 -14.35 7.54
C THR A 4 -2.49 -14.86 7.12
N THR A 5 -2.12 -14.59 5.89
CA THR A 5 -0.82 -14.93 5.31
C THR A 5 -0.09 -13.65 4.93
N LEU A 6 1.21 -13.75 4.62
CA LEU A 6 1.97 -12.60 4.14
C LEU A 6 1.33 -11.93 2.92
N TYR A 7 0.71 -12.71 2.02
CA TYR A 7 0.02 -12.16 0.84
C TYR A 7 -1.30 -11.47 1.19
N SER A 8 -2.04 -11.95 2.20
CA SER A 8 -3.33 -11.32 2.56
C SER A 8 -3.16 -9.89 3.06
N LEU A 9 -1.98 -9.52 3.56
CA LEU A 9 -1.65 -8.14 3.95
C LEU A 9 -1.80 -7.15 2.79
N PHE A 10 -1.51 -7.60 1.57
CA PHE A 10 -1.54 -6.80 0.36
C PHE A 10 -2.85 -6.92 -0.42
N MET A 11 -3.74 -7.81 0.00
CA MET A 11 -4.99 -8.06 -0.71
C MET A 11 -5.95 -6.87 -0.53
N PRO A 12 -6.49 -6.29 -1.61
CA PRO A 12 -7.43 -5.19 -1.47
C PRO A 12 -8.67 -5.60 -0.68
N PRO A 13 -9.25 -4.69 0.13
CA PRO A 13 -10.59 -4.88 0.68
C PRO A 13 -11.64 -5.11 -0.42
N GLU A 14 -12.83 -5.58 -0.03
CA GLU A 14 -13.95 -5.72 -0.95
C GLU A 14 -14.24 -4.41 -1.70
N ASP A 15 -14.60 -4.56 -2.98
CA ASP A 15 -14.85 -3.45 -3.91
C ASP A 15 -13.72 -2.42 -4.04
N CYS A 16 -12.49 -2.76 -3.66
CA CYS A 16 -11.33 -1.89 -3.81
C CYS A 16 -10.31 -2.43 -4.82
N TYR A 17 -9.33 -1.60 -5.18
CA TYR A 17 -8.12 -2.01 -5.90
C TYR A 17 -6.90 -1.27 -5.36
N GLY A 18 -5.71 -1.87 -5.48
CA GLY A 18 -4.45 -1.23 -5.09
C GLY A 18 -4.13 -0.03 -5.98
N ASP A 19 -4.01 1.14 -5.36
CA ASP A 19 -3.84 2.42 -6.05
C ASP A 19 -2.43 3.00 -5.88
N PHE A 20 -1.86 2.91 -4.67
CA PHE A 20 -0.43 3.11 -4.43
C PHE A 20 0.03 2.26 -3.25
N GLY A 21 1.31 1.90 -3.22
CA GLY A 21 1.90 1.20 -2.09
C GLY A 21 3.37 1.51 -1.94
N LEU A 22 3.83 1.55 -0.70
CA LEU A 22 5.23 1.63 -0.32
C LEU A 22 5.52 0.44 0.59
N MET A 23 6.58 -0.32 0.32
CA MET A 23 7.02 -1.37 1.23
C MET A 23 8.52 -1.27 1.48
N CYS A 24 8.94 -1.53 2.71
CA CYS A 24 10.34 -1.62 3.09
C CYS A 24 10.64 -2.99 3.69
N GLY A 25 11.89 -3.45 3.55
CA GLY A 25 12.28 -4.78 4.01
C GLY A 25 13.78 -4.98 4.08
N PHE A 26 14.20 -5.94 4.89
CA PHE A 26 15.59 -6.37 4.91
C PHE A 26 15.91 -7.28 3.71
N THR A 27 15.20 -8.41 3.59
CA THR A 27 15.38 -9.34 2.48
C THR A 27 14.05 -9.59 1.78
N ALA A 28 14.11 -9.84 0.48
CA ALA A 28 12.97 -10.23 -0.32
C ALA A 28 13.36 -11.27 -1.37
N THR A 29 12.43 -12.15 -1.78
CA THR A 29 12.62 -13.04 -2.93
C THR A 29 11.75 -12.62 -4.11
N ARG A 30 12.23 -12.86 -5.34
CA ARG A 30 11.56 -12.44 -6.58
C ARG A 30 10.16 -13.02 -6.70
N GLN A 31 10.02 -14.29 -6.35
CA GLN A 31 8.74 -14.99 -6.37
C GLN A 31 7.72 -14.34 -5.43
N VAL A 32 8.14 -13.99 -4.22
CA VAL A 32 7.26 -13.40 -3.20
C VAL A 32 6.88 -11.97 -3.58
N LEU A 33 7.84 -11.15 -4.03
CA LEU A 33 7.55 -9.80 -4.53
C LEU A 33 6.61 -9.83 -5.74
N GLY A 34 6.82 -10.77 -6.67
CA GLY A 34 5.93 -10.97 -7.81
C GLY A 34 4.51 -11.35 -7.39
N GLN A 35 4.37 -12.19 -6.36
CA GLN A 35 3.07 -12.57 -5.82
C GLN A 35 2.41 -11.41 -5.05
N ILE A 36 3.15 -10.71 -4.19
CA ILE A 36 2.69 -9.49 -3.51
C ILE A 36 2.15 -8.49 -4.53
N ARG A 37 2.91 -8.22 -5.60
CA ARG A 37 2.51 -7.30 -6.66
C ARG A 37 1.20 -7.76 -7.30
N ARG A 38 1.10 -9.02 -7.73
CA ARG A 38 -0.13 -9.58 -8.31
C ARG A 38 -1.33 -9.48 -7.36
N THR A 39 -1.12 -9.77 -6.08
CA THR A 39 -2.18 -9.67 -5.07
C THR A 39 -2.63 -8.22 -4.86
N PHE A 40 -1.72 -7.25 -4.91
CA PHE A 40 -2.02 -5.84 -4.70
C PHE A 40 -2.70 -5.16 -5.89
N THR A 41 -2.16 -5.36 -7.11
CA THR A 41 -2.57 -4.62 -8.32
C THR A 41 -3.40 -5.44 -9.31
N GLY A 42 -3.58 -6.74 -9.06
CA GLY A 42 -4.12 -7.69 -10.02
C GLY A 42 -3.14 -8.01 -11.15
N GLU A 43 -3.69 -8.42 -12.30
CA GLU A 43 -2.89 -8.87 -13.45
C GLU A 43 -2.16 -7.74 -14.18
N MET A 44 -2.61 -6.49 -14.05
CA MET A 44 -1.94 -5.35 -14.68
C MET A 44 -0.66 -4.99 -13.94
N ALA A 45 0.48 -5.02 -14.65
CA ALA A 45 1.79 -4.62 -14.13
C ALA A 45 1.97 -3.09 -14.12
N ARG A 46 1.13 -2.38 -13.36
CA ARG A 46 1.31 -0.93 -13.12
C ARG A 46 2.29 -0.73 -11.95
N PRO A 47 3.29 0.16 -12.06
CA PRO A 47 4.29 0.39 -11.02
C PRO A 47 3.72 1.25 -9.87
N VAL A 48 2.62 0.81 -9.28
CA VAL A 48 1.96 1.50 -8.17
C VAL A 48 2.52 1.08 -6.81
N LEU A 49 3.29 -0.01 -6.76
CA LEU A 49 3.96 -0.48 -5.54
C LEU A 49 5.46 -0.20 -5.62
N ALA A 50 5.96 0.61 -4.70
CA ALA A 50 7.38 0.91 -4.56
C ALA A 50 8.03 0.05 -3.47
N ALA A 51 9.20 -0.53 -3.77
CA ALA A 51 9.93 -1.40 -2.86
C ALA A 51 11.28 -0.79 -2.46
N PHE A 52 11.47 -0.67 -1.15
CA PHE A 52 12.69 -0.23 -0.48
C PHE A 52 13.31 -1.42 0.25
N ILE A 53 14.12 -2.21 -0.46
CA ILE A 53 14.78 -3.37 0.14
C ILE A 53 16.22 -3.01 0.46
N HIS A 54 16.71 -3.48 1.61
CA HIS A 54 18.10 -3.30 1.99
C HIS A 54 19.02 -3.72 0.83
N PRO A 55 19.98 -2.89 0.41
CA PRO A 55 20.93 -3.25 -0.63
C PRO A 55 21.72 -4.49 -0.21
N THR A 56 21.63 -5.55 -1.01
CA THR A 56 22.41 -6.78 -0.83
C THR A 56 23.09 -7.10 -2.15
N MET A 57 24.12 -7.97 -2.13
CA MET A 57 24.85 -8.37 -3.34
C MET A 57 23.93 -9.02 -4.40
N ASN A 58 22.80 -9.60 -3.98
CA ASN A 58 21.81 -10.23 -4.84
C ASN A 58 20.50 -9.42 -4.89
N ALA A 59 20.61 -8.09 -5.07
CA ALA A 59 19.43 -7.23 -5.13
C ALA A 59 18.51 -7.63 -6.30
N ILE A 60 17.23 -7.82 -5.98
CA ILE A 60 16.21 -8.22 -6.95
C ILE A 60 15.57 -6.96 -7.50
N SER A 61 15.80 -6.62 -8.76
CA SER A 61 15.25 -5.37 -9.35
C SER A 61 14.38 -5.59 -10.57
N ASP A 62 14.14 -6.83 -10.97
CA ASP A 62 13.56 -7.20 -12.26
C ASP A 62 12.10 -7.70 -12.16
N VAL A 63 11.36 -7.29 -11.14
CA VAL A 63 9.94 -7.67 -10.96
C VAL A 63 9.05 -6.69 -11.73
N PRO A 64 8.35 -7.12 -12.81
CA PRO A 64 7.50 -6.21 -13.58
C PRO A 64 6.35 -5.66 -12.73
N GLY A 65 6.08 -4.36 -12.87
CA GLY A 65 5.03 -3.66 -12.11
C GLY A 65 5.41 -3.31 -10.67
N LEU A 66 6.67 -3.50 -10.28
CA LEU A 66 7.20 -3.03 -9.00
C LEU A 66 8.20 -1.90 -9.26
N ALA A 67 8.03 -0.76 -8.60
CA ALA A 67 8.98 0.34 -8.68
C ALA A 67 10.09 0.13 -7.65
N TRP A 68 11.29 -0.22 -8.10
CA TRP A 68 12.41 -0.45 -7.19
C TRP A 68 13.08 0.86 -6.78
N MET A 69 13.15 1.12 -5.47
CA MET A 69 13.71 2.35 -4.92
C MET A 69 15.08 2.05 -4.30
N TRP A 70 16.12 2.29 -5.07
CA TRP A 70 17.50 2.11 -4.63
C TRP A 70 17.84 3.06 -3.48
N MET A 71 18.28 2.51 -2.36
CA MET A 71 18.71 3.30 -1.21
C MET A 71 20.24 3.37 -1.17
N ARG A 72 20.76 4.59 -1.03
CA ARG A 72 22.17 4.80 -0.66
C ARG A 72 22.26 4.85 0.85
N LEU A 73 22.91 3.87 1.45
CA LEU A 73 23.07 3.76 2.91
C LEU A 73 24.34 4.48 3.42
N GLU A 74 25.27 4.82 2.53
CA GLU A 74 26.46 5.60 2.85
C GLU A 74 26.11 6.92 3.54
N GLY A 75 26.78 7.20 4.66
CA GLY A 75 26.64 8.48 5.37
C GLY A 75 25.33 8.70 6.14
N ARG A 76 24.43 7.70 6.22
CA ARG A 76 23.12 7.87 6.88
C ARG A 76 23.07 7.55 8.37
N GLY A 77 24.17 7.04 8.95
CA GLY A 77 24.26 6.71 10.38
C GLY A 77 23.52 5.43 10.81
N TYR A 78 22.98 4.66 9.86
CA TYR A 78 22.43 3.33 10.11
C TYR A 78 22.91 2.33 9.06
N ASN A 79 23.29 1.14 9.51
CA ASN A 79 23.91 0.12 8.67
C ASN A 79 22.90 -0.92 8.13
N LEU A 80 21.64 -0.89 8.61
CA LEU A 80 20.68 -1.95 8.33
C LEU A 80 19.25 -1.41 8.21
N LEU A 81 18.52 -1.82 7.17
CA LEU A 81 17.07 -1.62 7.08
C LEU A 81 16.38 -2.90 7.58
N HIS A 82 16.07 -2.98 8.87
CA HIS A 82 15.45 -4.18 9.44
C HIS A 82 13.92 -4.19 9.34
N ALA A 83 13.30 -3.02 9.19
CA ALA A 83 11.85 -2.86 9.18
C ALA A 83 11.22 -3.64 8.03
N LYS A 84 10.12 -4.37 8.30
CA LYS A 84 9.25 -4.94 7.27
C LYS A 84 7.87 -4.33 7.40
N VAL A 85 7.69 -3.24 6.68
CA VAL A 85 6.48 -2.41 6.76
C VAL A 85 5.94 -2.21 5.35
N ALA A 86 4.62 -2.28 5.21
CA ALA A 86 3.93 -1.91 3.99
C ALA A 86 2.85 -0.87 4.30
N PHE A 87 2.88 0.22 3.55
CA PHE A 87 1.89 1.29 3.58
C PHE A 87 1.15 1.28 2.25
N LEU A 88 -0.14 0.96 2.29
CA LEU A 88 -0.92 0.62 1.11
C LEU A 88 -2.16 1.51 1.04
N GLY A 89 -2.39 2.09 -0.14
CA GLY A 89 -3.58 2.82 -0.51
C GLY A 89 -4.46 2.01 -1.44
N PHE A 90 -5.73 1.88 -1.08
CA PHE A 90 -6.75 1.22 -1.87
C PHE A 90 -7.86 2.19 -2.21
N ARG A 91 -8.25 2.21 -3.49
CA ARG A 91 -9.35 3.05 -3.97
C ARG A 91 -10.61 2.20 -4.20
N LYS A 92 -11.77 2.69 -3.79
CA LYS A 92 -13.06 2.03 -4.07
C LYS A 92 -13.38 2.07 -5.56
N ARG A 93 -13.98 1.00 -6.06
CA ARG A 93 -14.51 0.92 -7.42
C ARG A 93 -15.83 1.71 -7.47
N GLY A 94 -15.96 2.62 -8.42
CA GLY A 94 -17.22 3.38 -8.62
C GLY A 94 -17.46 4.57 -7.69
N GLY A 95 -16.45 5.05 -6.95
CA GLY A 95 -16.57 6.26 -6.14
C GLY A 95 -15.24 6.79 -5.61
N ASP A 96 -15.30 7.86 -4.81
CA ASP A 96 -14.12 8.56 -4.26
C ASP A 96 -13.67 8.04 -2.89
N GLY A 97 -14.14 6.85 -2.51
CA GLY A 97 -13.77 6.23 -1.23
C GLY A 97 -12.32 5.76 -1.23
N TYR A 98 -11.62 6.02 -0.12
CA TYR A 98 -10.21 5.65 0.04
C TYR A 98 -9.99 4.85 1.32
N VAL A 99 -9.16 3.82 1.24
CA VAL A 99 -8.74 3.00 2.37
C VAL A 99 -7.23 2.98 2.44
N ILE A 100 -6.69 3.29 3.61
CA ILE A 100 -5.27 3.23 3.90
C ILE A 100 -5.01 2.06 4.85
N ARG A 101 -3.97 1.28 4.56
CA ARG A 101 -3.57 0.15 5.38
C ARG A 101 -2.08 0.25 5.71
N LEU A 102 -1.77 0.09 6.99
CA LEU A 102 -0.43 -0.10 7.49
C LEU A 102 -0.29 -1.56 7.94
N ALA A 103 0.64 -2.28 7.33
CA ALA A 103 1.00 -3.64 7.69
C ALA A 103 2.43 -3.66 8.22
N VAL A 104 2.65 -4.36 9.34
CA VAL A 104 3.98 -4.58 9.92
C VAL A 104 4.17 -6.08 10.08
N SER A 105 5.32 -6.58 9.65
CA SER A 105 5.68 -7.99 9.69
C SER A 105 6.98 -8.18 10.49
N THR A 106 7.07 -9.25 11.27
CA THR A 106 8.36 -9.71 11.82
C THR A 106 9.19 -10.46 10.76
N GLY A 107 8.52 -11.07 9.79
CA GLY A 107 9.11 -11.87 8.72
C GLY A 107 9.57 -11.04 7.54
N ASN A 108 10.64 -11.49 6.88
CA ASN A 108 11.13 -10.92 5.62
C ASN A 108 10.15 -11.17 4.47
N TRP A 109 10.29 -10.47 3.35
CA TRP A 109 9.46 -10.69 2.16
C TRP A 109 9.94 -11.92 1.37
N THR A 110 10.11 -13.06 2.05
CA THR A 110 10.60 -14.33 1.52
C THR A 110 9.56 -15.44 1.73
N GLN A 111 9.87 -16.67 1.31
CA GLN A 111 8.96 -17.81 1.51
C GLN A 111 9.00 -18.36 2.94
N ASP A 112 10.01 -17.98 3.74
CA ASP A 112 10.19 -18.55 5.08
C ASP A 112 8.99 -18.24 6.00
N PRO A 113 8.47 -17.00 6.05
CA PRO A 113 7.26 -16.66 6.83
C PRO A 113 5.97 -17.35 6.37
N LEU A 114 5.99 -17.99 5.21
CA LEU A 114 4.86 -18.74 4.67
C LEU A 114 4.95 -20.24 4.93
N THR A 115 6.13 -20.75 5.29
CA THR A 115 6.40 -22.20 5.24
C THR A 115 7.19 -22.75 6.43
N ARG A 116 8.05 -21.95 7.05
CA ARG A 116 9.10 -22.46 7.97
C ARG A 116 9.27 -21.66 9.25
N SER A 117 8.84 -20.40 9.30
CA SER A 117 8.95 -19.56 10.50
C SER A 117 7.58 -19.18 11.07
N ILE A 118 7.53 -19.01 12.39
CA ILE A 118 6.39 -18.41 13.07
C ILE A 118 6.59 -16.90 13.03
N ASP A 119 5.85 -16.23 12.16
CA ASP A 119 5.89 -14.78 12.01
C ASP A 119 4.59 -14.12 12.45
N LEU A 120 4.73 -12.93 13.03
CA LEU A 120 3.60 -12.12 13.47
C LEU A 120 3.36 -11.01 12.46
N PHE A 121 2.09 -10.77 12.18
CA PHE A 121 1.63 -9.68 11.34
C PHE A 121 0.71 -8.78 12.15
N TRP A 122 0.96 -7.48 12.11
CA TRP A 122 0.07 -6.46 12.62
C TRP A 122 -0.50 -5.65 11.48
N LEU A 123 -1.80 -5.39 11.54
CA LEU A 123 -2.53 -4.67 10.51
C LEU A 123 -3.40 -3.59 11.14
N SER A 124 -3.30 -2.37 10.62
CA SER A 124 -4.25 -1.30 10.90
C SER A 124 -4.78 -0.74 9.60
N THR A 125 -6.10 -0.62 9.50
CA THR A 125 -6.78 -0.10 8.31
C THR A 125 -7.64 1.09 8.73
N ALA A 126 -7.54 2.18 7.97
CA ALA A 126 -8.32 3.39 8.15
C ALA A 126 -9.06 3.72 6.86
N GLU A 127 -10.35 4.04 6.96
CA GLU A 127 -11.16 4.48 5.83
C GLU A 127 -11.31 6.00 5.87
N GLN A 128 -11.18 6.63 4.70
CA GLN A 128 -11.55 8.03 4.53
C GLN A 128 -13.07 8.14 4.59
N LYS A 129 -13.60 8.72 5.67
CA LYS A 129 -15.00 9.13 5.72
C LYS A 129 -15.16 10.37 4.86
N SER A 130 -15.90 10.27 3.76
CA SER A 130 -16.25 11.42 2.92
C SER A 130 -16.94 12.47 3.80
N ALA A 131 -16.29 13.62 3.98
CA ALA A 131 -16.97 14.79 4.50
C ALA A 131 -18.03 15.15 3.46
N ILE A 132 -19.30 14.86 3.77
CA ILE A 132 -20.43 15.42 3.02
C ILE A 132 -20.22 16.93 3.06
N ARG A 133 -19.71 17.49 1.96
CA ARG A 133 -19.72 18.93 1.71
C ARG A 133 -21.20 19.30 1.70
N ARG A 134 -21.75 19.67 2.85
CA ARG A 134 -23.01 20.41 2.91
C ARG A 134 -22.75 21.64 2.07
N ARG A 135 -23.23 21.62 0.82
CA ARG A 135 -23.39 22.84 0.02
C ARG A 135 -24.23 23.75 0.91
N LYS A 136 -23.60 24.73 1.58
CA LYS A 136 -24.31 25.91 2.03
C LYS A 136 -24.85 26.53 0.74
N THR A 137 -26.10 26.22 0.42
CA THR A 137 -26.89 27.02 -0.49
C THR A 137 -26.81 28.44 0.05
N ARG A 138 -26.08 29.32 -0.64
CA ARG A 138 -26.19 30.75 -0.36
C ARG A 138 -27.67 31.10 -0.50
N PRO A 139 -28.30 31.76 0.48
CA PRO A 139 -29.65 32.27 0.25
C PRO A 139 -29.58 33.21 -0.96
N ARG A 140 -30.45 32.98 -1.95
CA ARG A 140 -30.68 33.95 -3.02
C ARG A 140 -31.25 35.19 -2.35
N CYS A 141 -30.50 36.29 -2.37
CA CYS A 141 -31.08 37.61 -2.12
C CYS A 141 -32.09 37.86 -3.24
N TYR A 142 -33.37 37.81 -2.89
CA TYR A 142 -34.45 38.27 -3.74
C TYR A 142 -34.41 39.80 -3.70
N MET A 143 -34.08 40.45 -4.82
CA MET A 143 -34.31 41.88 -5.00
C MET A 143 -35.73 42.03 -5.53
N PRO A 144 -36.69 42.58 -4.76
CA PRO A 144 -38.01 42.87 -5.31
C PRO A 144 -37.86 43.97 -6.37
N GLY A 145 -38.50 43.75 -7.52
CA GLY A 145 -38.48 44.68 -8.64
C GLY A 145 -38.98 46.06 -8.24
N GLY A 146 -38.16 47.08 -8.51
CA GLY A 146 -38.60 48.46 -8.60
C GLY A 146 -39.35 48.63 -9.91
N VAL A 147 -40.64 48.91 -9.80
CA VAL A 147 -41.54 49.26 -10.90
C VAL A 147 -41.60 50.78 -10.98
N ALA A 148 -41.58 51.29 -12.22
CA ALA A 148 -41.78 52.67 -12.67
C ALA A 148 -40.65 53.68 -12.40
#